data_AF-A0A8C4HPF1-F1
#
_entry.id   AF-A0A8C4HPF1-F1
#
_cell.length_a   1.000
_cell.length_b   1.000
_cell.length_c   1.000
_cell.angle_alpha   90.00
_cell.angle_beta   90.00
_cell.angle_gamma   90.00
#
_symmetry.space_group_name_H-M   'P 1'
#
loop_
_entity.id
_entity.type
_entity.pdbx_description
1 polymer ?
#
loop_
_entity_poly.entity_id
_entity_poly.type
_entity_poly.pdbx_seq_one_letter_code
_entity_poly.pdbx_strand_id
1 'polypeptide(L)'
;MDSMLDNLSKTEFISICVRDPRLVKDDLWHAHVDYEIYLHTNSMCFRKKTSCVRRRYSEFVWLRHCLEQNALIIELPKLPPWNPFFSLRNKEQVSQRMKGMQEFLENVLQAPLSLSDSRLHLFLQSNLSITKIERCARGKTRYTVAEAIQRSNSGYIGRLEDKACCDSDCERSSSSSGLGVSVDTTLHRSSLRFFESSDRDPELLNCLSESQTPLIAP
;
A
#
# COMPACT_ATOMS: atom_id res chain seq x y z
N MET A 1 23.18 34.89 -18.81
CA MET A 1 23.19 33.41 -18.93
C MET A 1 22.29 32.77 -17.87
N ASP A 2 22.07 33.48 -16.78
CA ASP A 2 21.30 33.12 -15.58
C ASP A 2 19.85 32.74 -15.88
N SER A 3 19.22 33.36 -16.89
CA SER A 3 17.86 33.03 -17.34
C SER A 3 17.68 31.60 -17.87
N MET A 4 18.75 30.89 -18.26
CA MET A 4 18.67 29.47 -18.60
C MET A 4 18.77 28.57 -17.36
N LEU A 5 19.51 28.99 -16.33
CA LEU A 5 19.59 28.28 -15.05
C LEU A 5 18.27 28.42 -14.26
N ASP A 6 17.64 29.60 -14.31
CA ASP A 6 16.31 29.85 -13.73
C ASP A 6 15.14 29.15 -14.45
N ASN A 7 15.33 28.71 -15.69
CA ASN A 7 14.37 27.83 -16.35
C ASN A 7 14.63 26.36 -16.02
N LEU A 8 15.89 25.95 -15.84
CA LEU A 8 16.24 24.59 -15.42
C LEU A 8 15.75 24.28 -13.99
N SER A 9 15.65 25.28 -13.11
CA SER A 9 15.04 25.14 -11.78
C SER A 9 13.50 25.09 -11.79
N LYS A 10 12.85 25.43 -12.91
CA LYS A 10 11.38 25.42 -13.08
C LYS A 10 10.82 24.13 -13.66
N THR A 11 11.59 23.36 -14.43
CA THR A 11 11.10 22.12 -15.05
C THR A 11 10.83 21.06 -13.98
N GLU A 12 9.62 20.50 -13.97
CA GLU A 12 9.27 19.39 -13.07
C GLU A 12 10.05 18.12 -13.48
N PHE A 13 10.64 17.43 -12.51
CA PHE A 13 11.37 16.18 -12.71
C PHE A 13 11.04 15.17 -11.61
N ILE A 14 11.02 13.89 -11.97
CA ILE A 14 10.98 12.76 -11.04
C ILE A 14 12.14 11.85 -11.42
N SER A 15 13.17 11.79 -10.58
CA SER A 15 14.30 10.88 -10.72
C SER A 15 14.15 9.73 -9.73
N ILE A 16 14.31 8.49 -10.23
CA ILE A 16 14.27 7.29 -9.41
C ILE A 16 15.43 6.37 -9.75
N CYS A 17 15.96 5.66 -8.76
CA CYS A 17 17.00 4.65 -8.94
C CYS A 17 16.69 3.44 -8.07
N VAL A 18 16.94 2.23 -8.58
CA VAL A 18 16.91 0.99 -7.79
C VAL A 18 18.34 0.43 -7.74
N ARG A 19 18.89 0.30 -6.54
CA ARG A 19 20.32 0.04 -6.32
C ARG A 19 20.56 -0.77 -5.04
N ASP A 20 21.85 -0.95 -4.70
CA ASP A 20 22.31 -1.59 -3.47
C ASP A 20 21.57 -2.90 -3.11
N PRO A 21 21.71 -3.96 -3.92
CA PRO A 21 21.05 -5.23 -3.66
C PRO A 21 21.67 -5.91 -2.43
N ARG A 22 20.87 -6.15 -1.39
CA ARG A 22 21.34 -6.74 -0.13
C ARG A 22 20.61 -8.04 0.16
N LEU A 23 21.38 -9.07 0.51
CA LEU A 23 20.85 -10.33 1.00
C LEU A 23 20.40 -10.16 2.46
N VAL A 24 19.09 -10.12 2.67
CA VAL A 24 18.45 -10.13 3.97
C VAL A 24 18.18 -11.58 4.38
N LYS A 25 18.38 -11.89 5.66
CA LYS A 25 17.95 -13.15 6.28
C LYS A 25 17.02 -12.77 7.42
N ASP A 26 15.73 -12.99 7.23
CA ASP A 26 14.72 -12.71 8.25
C ASP A 26 14.80 -13.80 9.34
N ASP A 27 14.88 -15.05 8.91
CA ASP A 27 15.06 -16.26 9.73
C ASP A 27 16.10 -17.21 9.10
N LEU A 28 16.41 -18.33 9.77
CA LEU A 28 17.34 -19.36 9.26
C LEU A 28 16.98 -19.88 7.86
N TRP A 29 15.69 -19.87 7.49
CA TRP A 29 15.17 -20.40 6.22
C TRP A 29 14.61 -19.33 5.27
N HIS A 30 14.43 -18.10 5.75
CA HIS A 30 13.79 -17.02 5.00
C HIS A 30 14.81 -15.96 4.60
N ALA A 31 15.60 -16.29 3.58
CA ALA A 31 16.50 -15.37 2.91
C ALA A 31 15.82 -14.73 1.69
N HIS A 32 15.98 -13.42 1.52
CA HIS A 32 15.50 -12.69 0.35
C HIS A 32 16.51 -11.61 -0.06
N VAL A 33 16.40 -11.08 -1.28
CA VAL A 33 17.15 -9.87 -1.67
C VAL A 33 16.20 -8.68 -1.67
N ASP A 34 16.56 -7.67 -0.89
CA ASP A 34 15.93 -6.34 -0.96
C ASP A 34 16.85 -5.36 -1.70
N TYR A 35 16.26 -4.29 -2.18
CA TYR A 35 16.90 -3.28 -3.01
C TYR A 35 16.57 -1.90 -2.44
N GLU A 36 17.55 -1.00 -2.46
CA GLU A 36 17.33 0.40 -2.14
C GLU A 36 16.61 1.09 -3.32
N ILE A 37 15.45 1.66 -3.05
CA ILE A 37 14.79 2.60 -3.95
C ILE A 37 15.07 4.01 -3.46
N TYR A 38 15.70 4.81 -4.31
CA TYR A 38 15.96 6.22 -4.07
C TYR A 38 15.16 7.07 -5.04
N LEU A 39 14.40 8.01 -4.52
CA LEU A 39 13.61 8.96 -5.28
C LEU A 39 14.08 10.38 -4.95
N HIS A 40 14.26 11.20 -5.99
CA HIS A 40 14.55 12.63 -5.90
C HIS A 40 13.68 13.39 -6.91
N THR A 41 12.94 14.39 -6.46
CA THR A 41 11.96 15.08 -7.29
C THR A 41 11.67 16.49 -6.77
N ASN A 42 11.40 17.44 -7.66
CA ASN A 42 10.75 18.71 -7.31
C ASN A 42 9.21 18.66 -7.44
N SER A 43 8.64 17.56 -7.95
CA SER A 43 7.22 17.40 -8.25
C SER A 43 6.30 17.59 -7.05
N MET A 44 5.10 18.12 -7.29
CA MET A 44 4.06 18.31 -6.26
C MET A 44 3.19 17.07 -6.03
N CYS A 45 3.27 16.06 -6.89
CA CYS A 45 2.67 14.75 -6.63
C CYS A 45 3.29 14.06 -5.41
N PHE A 46 4.56 14.35 -5.08
CA PHE A 46 5.29 13.72 -4.00
C PHE A 46 5.38 14.58 -2.75
N ARG A 47 5.07 13.99 -1.59
CA ARG A 47 5.10 14.69 -0.29
C ARG A 47 6.52 14.92 0.22
N LYS A 48 7.44 13.98 -0.05
CA LYS A 48 8.88 14.18 0.17
C LYS A 48 9.58 14.44 -1.16
N LYS A 49 10.49 15.43 -1.17
CA LYS A 49 11.36 15.74 -2.33
C LYS A 49 12.51 14.73 -2.48
N THR A 50 12.91 14.09 -1.38
CA THR A 50 13.80 12.91 -1.38
C THR A 50 13.23 11.80 -0.50
N SER A 51 13.29 10.55 -0.97
CA SER A 51 13.03 9.38 -0.14
C SER A 51 14.01 8.26 -0.45
N CYS A 52 14.31 7.47 0.57
CA CYS A 52 15.08 6.25 0.48
C CYS A 52 14.32 5.16 1.26
N VAL A 53 13.96 4.08 0.59
CA VAL A 53 13.23 2.94 1.16
C VAL A 53 13.84 1.65 0.64
N ARG A 54 13.65 0.54 1.36
CA ARG A 54 14.08 -0.79 0.90
C ARG A 54 12.87 -1.66 0.60
N ARG A 55 12.88 -2.32 -0.56
CA ARG A 55 11.79 -3.16 -1.05
C ARG A 55 12.34 -4.43 -1.69
N ARG A 56 11.62 -5.54 -1.53
CA ARG A 56 11.91 -6.82 -2.20
C ARG A 56 11.01 -7.03 -3.42
N TYR A 57 11.46 -7.83 -4.38
CA TYR A 57 10.76 -8.06 -5.65
C TYR A 57 9.28 -8.47 -5.51
N SER A 58 8.91 -9.29 -4.51
CA SER A 58 7.49 -9.66 -4.32
C SER A 58 6.59 -8.49 -3.92
N GLU A 59 7.13 -7.43 -3.31
CA GLU A 59 6.37 -6.21 -3.05
C GLU A 59 6.17 -5.38 -4.32
N PHE A 60 7.10 -5.42 -5.28
CA PHE A 60 6.90 -4.82 -6.60
C PHE A 60 5.78 -5.54 -7.37
N VAL A 61 5.73 -6.88 -7.30
CA VAL A 61 4.64 -7.67 -7.91
C VAL A 61 3.28 -7.28 -7.30
N TRP A 62 3.21 -7.14 -5.98
CA TRP A 62 2.03 -6.64 -5.28
C TRP A 62 1.65 -5.20 -5.71
N LEU A 63 2.63 -4.29 -5.83
CA LEU A 63 2.39 -2.91 -6.27
C LEU A 63 1.84 -2.87 -7.71
N ARG A 64 2.44 -3.63 -8.63
CA ARG A 64 1.98 -3.73 -10.02
C ARG A 64 0.53 -4.18 -10.09
N HIS A 65 0.17 -5.23 -9.36
CA HIS A 65 -1.21 -5.72 -9.29
C HIS A 65 -2.17 -4.65 -8.72
N CYS A 66 -1.78 -3.95 -7.65
CA CYS A 66 -2.59 -2.87 -7.07
C CYS A 66 -2.87 -1.74 -8.05
N LEU A 67 -1.86 -1.31 -8.81
CA LEU A 67 -1.99 -0.28 -9.84
C LEU A 67 -2.87 -0.78 -11.00
N GLU A 68 -2.74 -2.05 -11.39
CA GLU A 68 -3.54 -2.69 -12.46
C GLU A 68 -5.04 -2.63 -12.16
N GLN A 69 -5.44 -2.88 -10.91
CA GLN A 69 -6.86 -2.79 -10.50
C GLN A 69 -7.44 -1.37 -10.55
N ASN A 70 -6.59 -0.33 -10.46
CA ASN A 70 -7.03 1.06 -10.55
C ASN A 70 -6.95 1.63 -11.97
N ALA A 71 -6.16 1.03 -12.86
CA ALA A 71 -5.78 1.59 -14.14
C ALA A 71 -6.36 0.77 -15.32
N LEU A 72 -7.67 0.52 -15.30
CA LEU A 72 -8.42 -0.36 -16.22
C LEU A 72 -8.24 -0.13 -17.74
N ILE A 73 -7.56 0.96 -18.14
CA ILE A 73 -7.34 1.37 -19.54
C ILE A 73 -5.83 1.47 -19.87
N ILE A 74 -4.93 1.48 -18.88
CA ILE A 74 -3.48 1.65 -19.09
C ILE A 74 -2.77 0.30 -19.04
N GLU A 75 -2.04 -0.04 -20.11
CA GLU A 75 -1.06 -1.13 -20.06
C GLU A 75 0.08 -0.77 -19.10
N LEU A 76 0.09 -1.37 -17.90
CA LEU A 76 1.20 -1.17 -16.97
C LEU A 76 2.48 -1.84 -17.45
N PRO A 77 3.64 -1.19 -17.26
CA PRO A 77 4.93 -1.77 -17.61
C PRO A 77 5.12 -3.14 -16.96
N LYS A 78 5.79 -4.03 -17.70
CA LYS A 78 6.06 -5.39 -17.23
C LYS A 78 7.22 -5.34 -16.23
N LEU A 79 7.04 -6.02 -15.10
CA LEU A 79 8.16 -6.33 -14.21
C LEU A 79 9.08 -7.39 -14.87
N PRO A 80 10.32 -7.53 -14.40
CA PRO A 80 11.12 -8.73 -14.69
C PRO A 80 10.27 -9.98 -14.42
N PRO A 81 10.23 -10.97 -15.33
CA PRO A 81 9.40 -12.14 -15.14
C PRO A 81 9.79 -12.90 -13.87
N TRP A 82 8.81 -13.56 -13.26
CA TRP A 82 9.09 -14.50 -12.18
C TRP A 82 9.93 -15.65 -12.74
N ASN A 83 10.99 -16.01 -12.02
CA ASN A 83 11.92 -17.06 -12.43
C ASN A 83 12.01 -18.09 -11.28
N PRO A 84 11.55 -19.34 -11.47
CA PRO A 84 11.63 -20.39 -10.45
C PRO A 84 13.07 -20.77 -10.09
N PHE A 85 14.01 -20.56 -11.00
CA PHE A 85 15.44 -20.85 -10.83
C PHE A 85 16.26 -19.59 -10.45
N PHE A 86 15.62 -18.59 -9.85
CA PHE A 86 16.31 -17.37 -9.40
C PHE A 86 17.22 -17.65 -8.21
N SER A 87 18.52 -17.44 -8.39
CA SER A 87 19.52 -17.59 -7.33
C SER A 87 19.82 -16.24 -6.67
N LEU A 88 19.48 -16.12 -5.39
CA LEU A 88 19.79 -14.95 -4.54
C LEU A 88 21.31 -14.62 -4.47
N ARG A 89 22.17 -15.56 -4.85
CA ARG A 89 23.64 -15.40 -4.87
C ARG A 89 24.20 -15.10 -6.27
N ASN A 90 23.41 -15.23 -7.33
CA ASN A 90 23.84 -14.93 -8.69
C ASN A 90 23.75 -13.41 -8.93
N LYS A 91 24.90 -12.73 -8.90
CA LYS A 91 25.00 -11.28 -9.07
C LYS A 91 24.39 -10.79 -10.38
N GLU A 92 24.51 -11.56 -11.47
CA GLU A 92 23.96 -11.19 -12.78
C GLU A 92 22.43 -11.21 -12.76
N GLN A 93 21.83 -12.30 -12.28
CA GLN A 93 20.36 -12.38 -12.13
C GLN A 93 19.82 -11.30 -11.19
N VAL A 94 20.52 -11.02 -10.08
CA VAL A 94 20.17 -9.95 -9.13
C VAL A 94 20.23 -8.57 -9.80
N SER A 95 21.26 -8.30 -10.60
CA SER A 95 21.45 -7.05 -11.36
C SER A 95 20.40 -6.87 -12.47
N GLN A 96 20.13 -7.91 -13.26
CA GLN A 96 19.10 -7.89 -14.30
C GLN A 96 17.71 -7.61 -13.71
N ARG A 97 17.37 -8.25 -12.58
CA ARG A 97 16.13 -7.98 -11.84
C ARG A 97 16.09 -6.54 -11.32
N MET A 98 17.20 -6.03 -10.79
CA MET A 98 17.33 -4.64 -10.32
C MET A 98 17.02 -3.64 -11.45
N LYS A 99 17.64 -3.83 -12.62
CA LYS A 99 17.45 -2.98 -13.81
C LYS A 99 15.98 -2.94 -14.24
N GLY A 100 15.33 -4.08 -14.43
CA GLY A 100 13.93 -4.09 -14.87
C GLY A 100 12.93 -3.62 -13.79
N MET A 101 13.29 -3.66 -12.49
CA MET A 101 12.51 -2.99 -11.44
C MET A 101 12.67 -1.46 -11.48
N GLN A 102 13.83 -0.95 -11.87
CA GLN A 102 14.02 0.48 -12.12
C GLN A 102 13.22 0.91 -13.36
N GLU A 103 13.38 0.21 -14.49
CA GLU A 103 12.62 0.47 -15.72
C GLU A 103 11.10 0.43 -15.48
N PHE A 104 10.62 -0.51 -14.67
CA PHE A 104 9.21 -0.55 -14.23
C PHE A 104 8.79 0.74 -13.52
N LEU A 105 9.56 1.21 -12.52
CA LEU A 105 9.22 2.42 -11.78
C LEU A 105 9.34 3.69 -12.63
N GLU A 106 10.38 3.81 -13.45
CA GLU A 106 10.58 4.93 -14.38
C GLU A 106 9.36 5.11 -15.30
N ASN A 107 8.83 3.99 -15.83
CA ASN A 107 7.62 3.98 -16.66
C ASN A 107 6.33 4.24 -15.86
N VAL A 108 6.15 3.62 -14.67
CA VAL A 108 4.98 3.87 -13.81
C VAL A 108 4.86 5.36 -13.46
N LEU A 109 5.99 6.03 -13.22
CA LEU A 109 6.04 7.43 -12.81
C LEU A 109 5.76 8.42 -13.95
N GLN A 110 5.74 8.00 -15.22
CA GLN A 110 5.27 8.84 -16.33
C GLN A 110 3.74 8.93 -16.41
N ALA A 111 3.00 8.00 -15.78
CA ALA A 111 1.55 7.92 -15.89
C ALA A 111 0.84 8.72 -14.77
N PRO A 112 0.08 9.79 -15.08
CA PRO A 112 -0.57 10.61 -14.04
C PRO A 112 -1.57 9.83 -13.17
N LEU A 113 -2.22 8.80 -13.70
CA LEU A 113 -3.12 7.92 -12.94
C LEU A 113 -2.37 7.02 -11.94
N SER A 114 -1.10 6.68 -12.18
CA SER A 114 -0.27 6.01 -11.16
C SER A 114 0.09 6.98 -10.04
N LEU A 115 0.37 8.24 -10.39
CA LEU A 115 0.74 9.30 -9.44
C LEU A 115 -0.39 9.73 -8.50
N SER A 116 -1.65 9.35 -8.77
CA SER A 116 -2.77 9.55 -7.84
C SER A 116 -2.97 8.39 -6.85
N ASP A 117 -2.33 7.24 -7.05
CA ASP A 117 -2.48 6.08 -6.15
C ASP A 117 -1.66 6.22 -4.87
N SER A 118 -2.34 6.35 -3.73
CA SER A 118 -1.71 6.43 -2.41
C SER A 118 -0.79 5.25 -2.07
N ARG A 119 -1.02 4.06 -2.64
CA ARG A 119 -0.18 2.87 -2.43
C ARG A 119 1.20 3.03 -3.06
N LEU A 120 1.30 3.69 -4.22
CA LEU A 120 2.58 4.02 -4.85
C LEU A 120 3.39 4.97 -3.96
N HIS A 121 2.76 6.02 -3.44
CA HIS A 121 3.39 6.99 -2.54
C HIS A 121 3.86 6.34 -1.24
N LEU A 122 3.03 5.49 -0.62
CA LEU A 122 3.40 4.75 0.58
C LEU A 122 4.52 3.74 0.31
N PHE A 123 4.53 3.08 -0.85
CA PHE A 123 5.58 2.14 -1.25
C PHE A 123 6.94 2.85 -1.41
N LEU A 124 6.95 4.03 -2.05
CA LEU A 124 8.16 4.81 -2.36
C LEU A 124 8.66 5.73 -1.24
N GLN A 125 7.78 6.17 -0.34
CA GLN A 125 8.09 7.20 0.66
C GLN A 125 7.88 6.76 2.13
N SER A 126 7.52 5.50 2.38
CA SER A 126 7.39 4.95 3.74
C SER A 126 8.01 3.56 3.90
N ASN A 127 8.35 3.20 5.14
CA ASN A 127 8.85 1.88 5.53
C ASN A 127 7.71 0.94 5.99
N LEU A 128 6.45 1.20 5.59
CA LEU A 128 5.32 0.32 5.89
C LEU A 128 5.40 -0.99 5.08
N SER A 129 5.06 -2.11 5.70
CA SER A 129 4.82 -3.38 4.98
C SER A 129 3.58 -3.31 4.11
N ILE A 130 3.50 -4.13 3.05
CA ILE A 130 2.37 -4.13 2.10
C ILE A 130 0.99 -4.19 2.78
N THR A 131 0.84 -4.96 3.85
CA THR A 131 -0.40 -5.05 4.65
C THR A 131 -0.75 -3.71 5.31
N LYS A 132 0.23 -3.00 5.87
CA LYS A 132 0.03 -1.68 6.47
C LYS A 132 -0.22 -0.61 5.40
N ILE A 133 0.36 -0.74 4.21
CA ILE A 133 0.07 0.13 3.06
C ILE A 133 -1.39 -0.05 2.63
N GLU A 134 -1.84 -1.29 2.41
CA GLU A 134 -3.22 -1.57 1.97
C GLU A 134 -4.25 -1.07 3.00
N ARG A 135 -4.02 -1.35 4.29
CA ARG A 135 -4.89 -0.82 5.35
C ARG A 135 -4.93 0.70 5.36
N CYS A 136 -3.78 1.37 5.18
CA CYS A 136 -3.72 2.84 5.17
C CYS A 136 -4.43 3.45 3.96
N ALA A 137 -4.21 2.90 2.76
CA ALA A 137 -4.89 3.30 1.54
C ALA A 137 -6.43 3.13 1.61
N ARG A 138 -6.90 2.13 2.37
CA ARG A 138 -8.33 1.86 2.63
C ARG A 138 -8.90 2.64 3.84
N GLY A 139 -8.15 3.54 4.46
CA GLY A 139 -8.58 4.28 5.66
C GLY A 139 -8.73 3.43 6.94
N LYS A 140 -8.16 2.22 6.97
CA LYS A 140 -8.25 1.24 8.08
C LYS A 140 -7.07 1.33 9.06
N THR A 141 -6.44 2.50 9.20
CA THR A 141 -5.33 2.80 10.12
C THR A 141 -5.62 4.05 10.94
N ARG A 142 -5.03 4.17 12.14
CA ARG A 142 -5.16 5.38 12.99
C ARG A 142 -4.35 6.59 12.49
N TYR A 143 -3.58 6.43 11.43
CA TYR A 143 -2.78 7.46 10.78
C TYR A 143 -3.14 7.56 9.29
N THR A 144 -2.98 8.76 8.73
CA THR A 144 -3.19 9.06 7.31
C THR A 144 -1.96 8.72 6.45
N VAL A 145 -2.15 8.69 5.13
CA VAL A 145 -1.07 8.55 4.14
C VAL A 145 0.02 9.62 4.34
N ALA A 146 -0.38 10.88 4.50
CA ALA A 146 0.52 12.01 4.66
C ALA A 146 1.38 11.91 5.93
N GLU A 147 0.79 11.40 7.02
CA GLU A 147 1.49 11.14 8.28
C GLU A 147 2.47 9.96 8.20
N ALA A 148 2.06 8.85 7.56
CA ALA A 148 2.91 7.68 7.36
C ALA A 148 4.18 8.05 6.58
N ILE A 149 4.02 8.84 5.51
CA ILE A 149 5.13 9.36 4.71
C ILE A 149 5.99 10.31 5.55
N GLN A 150 5.40 11.23 6.30
CA GLN A 150 6.16 12.19 7.11
C GLN A 150 7.01 11.51 8.19
N ARG A 151 6.45 10.51 8.90
CA ARG A 151 7.12 9.81 10.01
C ARG A 151 8.22 8.83 9.58
N SER A 152 8.33 8.44 8.30
CA SER A 152 9.23 7.37 7.87
C SER A 152 10.74 7.62 8.01
N ASN A 153 11.19 8.86 8.27
CA ASN A 153 12.59 9.18 8.60
C ASN A 153 12.90 9.09 10.11
N SER A 154 11.88 8.97 10.96
CA SER A 154 12.04 8.81 12.40
C SER A 154 11.88 7.33 12.76
N GLY A 155 12.88 6.73 13.40
CA GLY A 155 12.92 5.29 13.76
C GLY A 155 11.89 4.84 14.81
N TYR A 156 10.81 5.60 15.00
CA TYR A 156 9.82 5.46 16.07
C TYR A 156 8.48 4.81 15.64
N ILE A 157 8.35 4.36 14.39
CA ILE A 157 7.13 3.66 13.92
C ILE A 157 6.88 2.34 14.67
N GLY A 158 7.90 1.74 15.28
CA GLY A 158 7.79 0.44 15.98
C GLY A 158 7.08 0.43 17.34
N ARG A 159 6.62 1.57 17.90
CA ARG A 159 6.14 1.64 19.31
C ARG A 159 4.74 2.21 19.51
N LEU A 160 3.83 2.09 18.54
CA LEU A 160 2.45 2.60 18.68
C LEU A 160 1.33 1.57 18.41
N GLU A 161 1.63 0.37 17.89
CA GLU A 161 0.60 -0.63 17.59
C GLU A 161 0.52 -1.79 18.60
N ASP A 162 1.54 -2.00 19.45
CA ASP A 162 1.59 -3.11 20.42
C ASP A 162 0.90 -2.81 21.79
N LYS A 163 0.17 -1.70 21.93
CA LYS A 163 -0.36 -1.29 23.26
C LYS A 163 -1.74 -0.64 23.28
N ALA A 164 -2.61 -0.97 22.32
CA ALA A 164 -3.99 -0.50 22.30
C ALA A 164 -4.99 -1.56 21.78
N CYS A 165 -4.83 -2.79 22.25
CA CYS A 165 -5.90 -3.79 22.32
C CYS A 165 -6.10 -4.19 23.79
N CYS A 166 -6.57 -3.21 24.57
CA CYS A 166 -7.17 -3.45 25.88
C CYS A 166 -8.59 -2.91 25.78
N ASP A 167 -9.47 -3.70 25.16
CA ASP A 167 -10.89 -3.53 25.41
C ASP A 167 -11.11 -3.84 26.89
N SER A 168 -11.49 -2.81 27.63
CA SER A 168 -12.00 -2.89 28.98
C SER A 168 -13.18 -1.96 29.02
N ASP A 169 -14.35 -2.49 28.68
CA ASP A 169 -15.62 -1.79 28.73
C ASP A 169 -15.81 -1.17 30.12
N CYS A 170 -15.69 0.15 30.20
CA CYS A 170 -16.00 0.88 31.40
C CYS A 170 -17.51 1.13 31.46
N GLU A 171 -18.23 0.07 31.86
CA GLU A 171 -19.64 0.10 32.24
C GLU A 171 -19.96 1.32 33.12
N ARG A 172 -20.49 2.38 32.50
CA ARG A 172 -20.78 3.64 33.21
C ARG A 172 -22.13 3.56 33.91
N SER A 173 -22.19 2.67 34.91
CA SER A 173 -23.21 2.74 35.95
C SER A 173 -23.07 4.07 36.69
N SER A 174 -24.01 4.98 36.47
CA SER A 174 -24.15 6.23 37.22
C SER A 174 -25.63 6.49 37.43
N SER A 175 -26.11 6.01 38.57
CA SER A 175 -27.51 6.07 38.99
C SER A 175 -28.02 7.51 39.08
N SER A 176 -29.21 7.77 38.54
CA SER A 176 -30.02 8.92 38.94
C SER A 176 -31.37 8.45 39.50
N SER A 177 -31.48 8.49 40.82
CA SER A 177 -32.75 8.28 41.53
C SER A 177 -33.53 9.59 41.52
N GLY A 178 -34.43 9.75 40.55
CA GLY A 178 -35.31 10.92 40.43
C GLY A 178 -36.78 10.52 40.55
N LEU A 179 -37.43 10.93 41.64
CA LEU A 179 -38.86 10.74 41.86
C LEU A 179 -39.68 11.49 40.80
N GLY A 180 -40.71 10.85 40.24
CA GLY A 180 -41.64 11.50 39.31
C GLY A 180 -42.83 12.16 40.02
N VAL A 181 -43.56 13.01 39.29
CA VAL A 181 -45.04 13.17 39.34
C VAL A 181 -45.52 14.28 38.37
N SER A 182 -46.65 14.02 37.70
CA SER A 182 -47.63 14.98 37.11
C SER A 182 -47.53 15.50 35.65
N VAL A 183 -48.52 15.05 34.85
CA VAL A 183 -49.45 15.83 33.98
C VAL A 183 -48.93 16.60 32.73
N ASP A 184 -48.97 15.88 31.60
CA ASP A 184 -49.86 16.06 30.43
C ASP A 184 -49.79 17.28 29.45
N THR A 185 -50.21 17.00 28.21
CA THR A 185 -50.69 17.87 27.10
C THR A 185 -49.76 18.20 25.92
N THR A 186 -50.22 17.80 24.72
CA THR A 186 -49.96 18.31 23.34
C THR A 186 -48.61 18.14 22.61
N LEU A 187 -48.68 17.36 21.51
CA LEU A 187 -48.28 17.70 20.13
C LEU A 187 -47.05 18.61 19.89
N HIS A 188 -45.99 18.08 19.24
CA HIS A 188 -45.63 18.38 17.84
C HIS A 188 -44.37 17.66 17.33
N ARG A 189 -44.42 17.17 16.09
CA ARG A 189 -43.33 17.00 15.10
C ARG A 189 -42.12 16.06 15.33
N SER A 190 -41.98 15.12 14.38
CA SER A 190 -40.72 14.68 13.71
C SER A 190 -39.60 14.02 14.55
N SER A 191 -38.73 13.16 14.02
CA SER A 191 -38.48 12.81 12.61
C SER A 191 -38.03 11.35 12.45
N LEU A 192 -38.09 10.89 11.21
CA LEU A 192 -37.60 9.62 10.68
C LEU A 192 -36.29 9.11 11.33
N ARG A 193 -36.25 7.83 11.69
CA ARG A 193 -35.03 7.02 11.55
C ARG A 193 -35.32 5.82 10.67
N PHE A 194 -34.44 5.61 9.69
CA PHE A 194 -34.53 4.55 8.69
C PHE A 194 -34.01 3.21 9.24
N PHE A 195 -34.37 2.15 8.52
CA PHE A 195 -34.06 0.76 8.85
C PHE A 195 -32.55 0.47 8.96
N GLU A 196 -32.24 -0.41 9.91
CA GLU A 196 -31.01 -1.19 9.99
C GLU A 196 -31.24 -2.51 9.24
N SER A 197 -30.32 -2.91 8.36
CA SER A 197 -30.45 -4.17 7.61
C SER A 197 -29.11 -4.91 7.49
N SER A 198 -28.91 -5.82 8.45
CA SER A 198 -28.06 -7.02 8.45
C SER A 198 -27.05 -7.21 7.31
N ASP A 199 -25.78 -7.29 7.69
CA ASP A 199 -24.76 -8.06 6.95
C ASP A 199 -25.18 -9.52 6.75
N ARG A 200 -24.71 -10.13 5.65
CA ARG A 200 -24.55 -11.58 5.49
C ARG A 200 -23.43 -11.89 4.49
N ASP A 201 -22.32 -12.44 5.00
CA ASP A 201 -21.34 -13.22 4.22
C ASP A 201 -21.94 -14.57 3.79
N PRO A 202 -21.29 -15.29 2.84
CA PRO A 202 -20.90 -16.65 3.21
C PRO A 202 -19.53 -17.15 2.72
N GLU A 203 -19.01 -18.10 3.51
CA GLU A 203 -17.90 -19.05 3.27
C GLU A 203 -18.41 -20.42 2.75
N LEU A 204 -17.63 -21.34 2.14
CA LEU A 204 -16.25 -21.37 1.63
C LEU A 204 -16.10 -22.58 0.66
N LEU A 205 -15.20 -22.46 -0.33
CA LEU A 205 -14.39 -23.54 -0.96
C LEU A 205 -15.00 -24.77 -1.67
N ASN A 206 -14.19 -25.25 -2.63
CA ASN A 206 -14.05 -26.61 -3.17
C ASN A 206 -15.14 -27.24 -4.06
N CYS A 207 -14.72 -27.62 -5.28
CA CYS A 207 -14.44 -29.04 -5.58
C CYS A 207 -13.48 -29.18 -6.80
N LEU A 208 -12.49 -30.07 -6.68
CA LEU A 208 -11.70 -30.64 -7.77
C LEU A 208 -12.23 -32.04 -8.05
N SER A 209 -12.38 -32.44 -9.33
CA SER A 209 -11.94 -33.75 -9.88
C SER A 209 -12.57 -34.08 -11.24
N GLU A 210 -11.71 -34.33 -12.25
CA GLU A 210 -11.81 -35.45 -13.23
C GLU A 210 -13.04 -35.53 -14.19
N SER A 211 -13.01 -36.13 -15.41
CA SER A 211 -12.02 -36.96 -16.12
C SER A 211 -12.18 -36.91 -17.68
N GLN A 212 -11.17 -37.46 -18.37
CA GLN A 212 -11.22 -38.23 -19.64
C GLN A 212 -11.22 -37.57 -21.05
N THR A 213 -10.33 -38.13 -21.87
CA THR A 213 -10.10 -38.01 -23.33
C THR A 213 -10.75 -39.22 -24.06
N PRO A 214 -10.55 -39.53 -25.38
CA PRO A 214 -9.92 -38.82 -26.51
C PRO A 214 -10.82 -38.77 -27.79
N LEU A 215 -10.27 -38.41 -28.97
CA LEU A 215 -10.57 -38.94 -30.34
C LEU A 215 -9.72 -38.16 -31.38
N ILE A 216 -8.68 -38.77 -31.96
CA ILE A 216 -8.57 -39.34 -33.34
C ILE A 216 -8.36 -38.32 -34.49
N ALA A 217 -7.42 -38.66 -35.39
CA ALA A 217 -6.92 -37.89 -36.53
C ALA A 217 -7.84 -37.97 -37.78
N PRO A 218 -7.45 -37.43 -38.96
CA PRO A 218 -6.38 -38.03 -39.77
C PRO A 218 -5.18 -37.11 -40.07
#